data_AF-A0AAD5MT13-F1
#
_entry.id   AF-A0AAD5MT13-F1
#
_cell.length_a   1.000
_cell.length_b   1.000
_cell.length_c   1.000
_cell.angle_alpha   90.00
_cell.angle_beta   90.00
_cell.angle_gamma   90.00
#
_symmetry.space_group_name_H-M   'P 1'
#
loop_
_entity.id
_entity.type
_entity.pdbx_description
1 polymer ?
#
loop_
_entity_poly.entity_id
_entity_poly.type
_entity_poly.pdbx_seq_one_letter_code
_entity_poly.pdbx_strand_id
1 'polypeptide(L)'
;MSVLGVSSQIPNVGIMFINMAIVVAGSLMLRIVIPLIINCLLLVVIVALVIFVQPNDNDRNWFYIVTLVIIILMNLCNGLYQSSIYGIVTDFPDNYPNSLTIGNNICGMFTSLIISPENVMLNALLYFCISLGVLVICVISLGVLVKLPYYRHYMAKGESARMRDSAENPSLSQYWECLSYSWVQLFNNFFVYFVTLTIFPAMTIETPYYQRKGDPWGSVFPENLYFAINTFLNFNLFATIGALSANYIQMPSPRLLWIPVLLRIFFIPFFMFCNYQPIGKIRTAVVIFQNEWWFTIAVSTMALTCGYFGSLALIYTPSVVPASYQKISGMAASIALMLGILCGVSFTPVIATITANL
;
A
#
# COMPACT_ATOMS: atom_id res chain seq x y z
N MET A 1 13.05 -4.61 -10.16
CA MET A 1 12.21 -3.44 -9.79
C MET A 1 12.50 -2.32 -10.79
N SER A 2 11.48 -1.57 -11.23
CA SER A 2 11.68 -0.41 -12.13
C SER A 2 12.36 0.75 -11.41
N VAL A 3 12.94 1.70 -12.14
CA VAL A 3 13.55 2.90 -11.56
C VAL A 3 12.54 3.67 -10.71
N LEU A 4 11.31 3.84 -11.19
CA LEU A 4 10.22 4.47 -10.44
C LEU A 4 9.88 3.71 -9.15
N GLY A 5 9.88 2.37 -9.18
CA GLY A 5 9.66 1.56 -7.98
C GLY A 5 10.77 1.74 -6.94
N VAL A 6 12.03 1.80 -7.39
CA VAL A 6 13.19 2.03 -6.53
C VAL A 6 13.15 3.44 -5.92
N SER A 7 12.93 4.46 -6.76
CA SER A 7 12.87 5.86 -6.35
C SER A 7 11.65 6.21 -5.48
N SER A 8 10.63 5.34 -5.42
CA SER A 8 9.49 5.52 -4.53
C SER A 8 9.65 4.75 -3.22
N GLN A 9 9.89 3.43 -3.28
CA GLN A 9 9.78 2.59 -2.10
C GLN A 9 11.00 2.65 -1.18
N ILE A 10 12.22 2.80 -1.73
CA ILE A 10 13.43 2.85 -0.88
C ILE A 10 13.45 4.12 -0.01
N PRO A 11 13.24 5.34 -0.55
CA PRO A 11 13.19 6.54 0.29
C PRO A 11 12.07 6.46 1.32
N ASN A 12 10.91 5.94 0.94
CA ASN A 12 9.75 5.78 1.81
C ASN A 12 10.07 4.86 3.00
N VAL A 13 10.53 3.64 2.77
CA VAL A 13 10.90 2.72 3.86
C VAL A 13 12.04 3.30 4.71
N GLY A 14 13.06 3.89 4.08
CA GLY A 14 14.21 4.48 4.76
C GLY A 14 13.80 5.56 5.77
N ILE A 15 12.96 6.51 5.35
CA ILE A 15 12.50 7.58 6.26
C ILE A 15 11.58 7.04 7.36
N MET A 16 10.83 5.96 7.14
CA MET A 16 9.99 5.37 8.19
C MET A 16 10.83 4.78 9.32
N PHE A 17 11.95 4.11 9.01
CA PHE A 17 12.90 3.65 10.01
C PHE A 17 13.52 4.82 10.76
N ILE A 18 13.92 5.87 10.05
CA ILE A 18 14.44 7.11 10.65
C ILE A 18 13.38 7.77 11.55
N ASN A 19 12.12 7.83 11.12
CA ASN A 19 11.03 8.43 11.89
C ASN A 19 10.74 7.65 13.18
N MET A 20 10.85 6.33 13.13
CA MET A 20 10.69 5.46 14.29
C MET A 20 11.88 5.52 15.23
N ALA A 21 13.11 5.57 14.70
CA ALA A 21 14.35 5.57 15.48
C ALA A 21 14.68 6.95 16.07
N ILE A 22 14.49 8.00 15.29
CA ILE A 22 14.72 9.36 15.76
C ILE A 22 13.40 9.85 16.36
N VAL A 23 13.36 9.85 17.69
CA VAL A 23 12.40 10.63 18.48
C VAL A 23 12.71 12.13 18.25
N VAL A 24 12.69 12.62 17.01
CA VAL A 24 12.96 14.02 16.67
C VAL A 24 11.93 14.88 17.38
N ALA A 25 12.41 15.72 18.28
CA ALA A 25 11.70 16.82 18.92
C ALA A 25 10.54 17.37 18.07
N GLY A 26 9.31 17.06 18.47
CA GLY A 26 8.10 17.50 17.79
C GLY A 26 6.94 16.53 17.99
N SER A 27 5.71 17.06 18.06
CA SER A 27 4.52 16.22 18.12
C SER A 27 4.38 15.40 16.83
N LEU A 28 3.92 14.14 16.92
CA LEU A 28 3.65 13.32 15.73
C LEU A 28 2.69 14.03 14.75
N MET A 29 1.83 14.91 15.25
CA MET A 29 0.96 15.73 14.43
C MET A 29 1.73 16.70 13.51
N LEU A 30 2.86 17.28 13.96
CA LEU A 30 3.71 18.08 13.07
C LEU A 30 4.34 17.21 11.98
N ARG A 31 4.73 15.97 12.31
CA ARG A 31 5.25 14.98 11.36
C ARG A 31 4.20 14.45 10.37
N ILE A 32 2.92 14.81 10.55
CA ILE A 32 1.82 14.52 9.63
C ILE A 32 1.51 15.77 8.79
N VAL A 33 1.30 16.91 9.44
CA VAL A 33 0.87 18.15 8.78
C VAL A 33 1.96 18.70 7.86
N ILE A 34 3.22 18.71 8.29
CA ILE A 34 4.33 19.26 7.47
C ILE A 34 4.49 18.48 6.16
N PRO A 35 4.61 17.12 6.17
CA PRO A 35 4.65 16.35 4.93
C PRO A 35 3.43 16.53 4.02
N LEU A 36 2.23 16.66 4.58
CA LEU A 36 1.03 16.91 3.78
C LEU A 36 1.08 18.27 3.08
N ILE A 37 1.52 19.33 3.76
CA ILE A 37 1.71 20.65 3.15
C ILE A 37 2.78 20.59 2.05
N ILE A 38 3.92 19.94 2.31
CA ILE A 38 4.97 19.76 1.30
C ILE A 38 4.44 19.00 0.09
N ASN A 39 3.68 17.91 0.29
CA ASN A 39 3.07 17.15 -0.80
C ASN A 39 2.08 17.99 -1.62
N CYS A 40 1.27 18.84 -0.98
CA CYS A 40 0.40 19.79 -1.70
C CYS A 40 1.23 20.72 -2.60
N LEU A 41 2.32 21.28 -2.08
CA LEU A 41 3.21 22.16 -2.86
C LEU A 41 3.85 21.41 -4.03
N LEU A 42 4.34 20.19 -3.81
CA LEU A 42 4.92 19.34 -4.85
C LEU A 42 3.90 19.01 -5.94
N LEU A 43 2.64 18.71 -5.59
CA LEU A 43 1.59 18.50 -6.59
C LEU A 43 1.26 19.76 -7.40
N VAL A 44 1.21 20.93 -6.75
CA VAL A 44 1.03 22.21 -7.46
C VAL A 44 2.17 22.44 -8.46
N VAL A 45 3.41 22.13 -8.07
CA VAL A 45 4.57 22.19 -8.98
C VAL A 45 4.39 21.22 -10.15
N ILE A 46 3.97 19.97 -9.92
CA ILE A 46 3.72 19.03 -11.02
C ILE A 46 2.65 19.54 -11.97
N VAL A 47 1.51 20.03 -11.45
CA VAL A 47 0.43 20.59 -12.28
C VAL A 47 0.93 21.77 -13.10
N ALA A 48 1.72 22.66 -12.50
CA ALA A 48 2.33 23.78 -13.20
C ALA A 48 3.29 23.30 -14.30
N LEU A 49 4.13 22.30 -14.03
CA LEU A 49 5.02 21.72 -15.04
C LEU A 49 4.24 21.12 -16.20
N VAL A 50 3.16 20.39 -15.94
CA VAL A 50 2.31 19.79 -16.99
C VAL A 50 1.62 20.84 -17.86
N ILE A 51 1.24 21.99 -17.30
CA ILE A 51 0.53 23.05 -18.03
C ILE A 51 1.49 23.98 -18.78
N PHE A 52 2.60 24.36 -18.16
CA PHE A 52 3.48 25.42 -18.68
C PHE A 52 4.71 24.90 -19.45
N VAL A 53 5.12 23.65 -19.22
CA VAL A 53 6.27 23.06 -19.93
C VAL A 53 5.74 22.20 -21.07
N GLN A 54 5.88 22.69 -22.30
CA GLN A 54 5.52 21.91 -23.47
C GLN A 54 6.53 20.76 -23.69
N PRO A 55 6.07 19.58 -24.12
CA PRO A 55 6.96 18.46 -24.40
C PRO A 55 7.91 18.82 -25.53
N ASN A 56 9.21 18.85 -25.24
CA ASN A 56 10.28 19.06 -26.21
C ASN A 56 11.31 17.93 -26.05
N ASP A 57 11.72 17.31 -27.16
CA ASP A 57 12.62 16.15 -27.14
C ASP A 57 13.99 16.48 -26.53
N ASN A 58 14.47 17.71 -26.70
CA ASN A 58 15.74 18.17 -26.14
C ASN A 58 15.72 18.28 -24.60
N ASP A 59 14.53 18.49 -24.01
CA ASP A 59 14.36 18.72 -22.56
C ASP A 59 13.94 17.44 -21.80
N ARG A 60 13.83 16.30 -22.52
CA ARG A 60 13.36 15.03 -21.96
C ARG A 60 14.18 14.55 -20.76
N ASN A 61 15.49 14.68 -20.82
CA ASN A 61 16.39 14.27 -19.72
C ASN A 61 16.19 15.15 -18.48
N TRP A 62 16.03 16.46 -18.67
CA TRP A 62 15.77 17.39 -17.58
C TRP A 62 14.42 17.08 -16.92
N PHE A 63 13.37 16.91 -17.72
CA PHE A 63 12.03 16.60 -17.22
C PHE A 63 12.02 15.28 -16.44
N TYR A 64 12.72 14.27 -16.95
CA TYR A 64 12.89 12.99 -16.27
C TYR A 64 13.55 13.13 -14.90
N ILE A 65 14.68 13.85 -14.82
CA ILE A 65 15.41 14.04 -13.55
C ILE A 65 14.57 14.82 -12.55
N VAL A 66 13.94 15.92 -12.96
CA VAL A 66 13.09 16.74 -12.09
C VAL A 66 11.91 15.93 -11.57
N THR A 67 11.25 15.16 -12.44
CA THR A 67 10.14 14.28 -12.05
C THR A 67 10.60 13.24 -11.02
N LEU A 68 11.76 12.61 -11.23
CA LEU A 68 12.31 11.65 -10.26
C LEU A 68 12.62 12.29 -8.90
N VAL A 69 13.20 13.49 -8.88
CA VAL A 69 13.48 14.22 -7.63
C VAL A 69 12.18 14.52 -6.89
N ILE A 70 11.14 14.98 -7.59
CA ILE A 70 9.82 15.24 -6.99
C ILE A 70 9.24 13.94 -6.43
N ILE A 71 9.29 12.84 -7.17
CA ILE A 71 8.80 11.52 -6.71
C ILE A 71 9.53 11.06 -5.44
N ILE A 72 10.85 11.23 -5.37
CA ILE A 72 11.64 10.89 -4.19
C ILE A 72 11.20 11.74 -2.99
N LEU A 73 11.07 13.06 -3.16
CA LEU A 73 10.62 13.97 -2.11
C LEU A 73 9.20 13.66 -1.63
N MET A 74 8.28 13.37 -2.55
CA MET A 74 6.92 12.96 -2.21
C MET A 74 6.91 11.67 -1.40
N ASN A 75 7.75 10.70 -1.76
CA ASN A 75 7.81 9.41 -1.05
C ASN A 75 8.50 9.52 0.32
N LEU A 76 9.47 10.42 0.48
CA LEU A 76 10.00 10.78 1.80
C LEU A 76 8.91 11.42 2.68
N CYS A 77 8.11 12.33 2.13
CA CYS A 77 6.99 12.92 2.85
C CYS A 77 5.93 11.86 3.21
N ASN A 78 5.60 10.98 2.27
CA ASN A 78 4.63 9.90 2.48
C ASN A 78 5.09 8.93 3.56
N GLY A 79 6.35 8.49 3.57
CA GLY A 79 6.86 7.61 4.62
C GLY A 79 6.79 8.26 6.00
N LEU A 80 7.15 9.55 6.10
CA LEU A 80 7.08 10.29 7.37
C LEU A 80 5.64 10.43 7.89
N TYR A 81 4.72 10.84 7.01
CA TYR A 81 3.29 10.95 7.32
C TYR A 81 2.68 9.60 7.67
N GLN A 82 2.90 8.58 6.83
CA GLN A 82 2.30 7.26 6.97
C GLN A 82 2.76 6.59 8.26
N SER A 83 4.06 6.58 8.55
CA SER A 83 4.55 6.03 9.83
C SER A 83 3.95 6.76 11.03
N SER A 84 3.86 8.09 10.97
CA SER A 84 3.32 8.89 12.08
C SER A 84 1.82 8.69 12.30
N ILE A 85 1.00 8.66 11.24
CA ILE A 85 -0.45 8.48 11.37
C ILE A 85 -0.79 7.08 11.89
N TYR A 86 -0.07 6.05 11.44
CA TYR A 86 -0.22 4.69 11.96
C TYR A 86 0.16 4.60 13.46
N GLY A 87 1.10 5.43 13.95
CA GLY A 87 1.40 5.51 15.38
C GLY A 87 0.38 6.29 16.21
N ILE A 88 -0.28 7.30 15.63
CA ILE A 88 -1.33 8.06 16.34
C ILE A 88 -2.62 7.25 16.44
N VAL A 89 -3.01 6.60 15.34
CA VAL A 89 -4.30 5.91 15.26
C VAL A 89 -4.40 4.71 16.22
N THR A 90 -3.28 4.15 16.66
CA THR A 90 -3.25 3.06 17.66
C THR A 90 -3.60 3.49 19.08
N ASP A 91 -3.61 4.80 19.38
CA ASP A 91 -4.14 5.29 20.65
C ASP A 91 -5.69 5.23 20.70
N PHE A 92 -6.34 5.04 19.54
CA PHE A 92 -7.79 4.90 19.38
C PHE A 92 -8.22 3.43 19.47
N PRO A 93 -9.55 3.14 19.57
CA PRO A 93 -10.04 1.76 19.60
C PRO A 93 -9.53 0.92 18.42
N ASP A 94 -9.41 -0.39 18.63
CA ASP A 94 -8.65 -1.31 17.77
C ASP A 94 -9.07 -1.34 16.29
N ASN A 95 -10.30 -0.91 15.95
CA ASN A 95 -10.79 -0.81 14.58
C ASN A 95 -10.33 0.45 13.82
N TYR A 96 -9.86 1.48 14.51
CA TYR A 96 -9.43 2.74 13.88
C TYR A 96 -8.19 2.58 12.99
N PRO A 97 -7.12 1.83 13.38
CA PRO A 97 -5.97 1.58 12.51
C PRO A 97 -6.36 1.04 11.14
N ASN A 98 -7.38 0.17 11.08
CA ASN A 98 -7.88 -0.39 9.83
C ASN A 98 -8.54 0.66 8.90
N SER A 99 -9.07 1.74 9.44
CA SER A 99 -9.68 2.81 8.64
C SER A 99 -8.69 3.42 7.64
N LEU A 100 -7.39 3.41 7.96
CA LEU A 100 -6.34 3.86 7.04
C LEU A 100 -6.21 2.92 5.82
N THR A 101 -6.27 1.61 6.03
CA THR A 101 -6.21 0.60 4.95
C THR A 101 -7.46 0.64 4.09
N ILE A 102 -8.63 0.82 4.69
CA ILE A 102 -9.88 1.04 3.96
C ILE A 102 -9.77 2.27 3.06
N GLY A 103 -9.25 3.39 3.58
CA GLY A 103 -9.01 4.60 2.79
C GLY A 103 -8.08 4.36 1.60
N ASN A 104 -6.99 3.63 1.79
CA ASN A 104 -6.05 3.27 0.71
C ASN A 104 -6.71 2.43 -0.39
N ASN A 105 -7.51 1.43 -0.01
CA ASN A 105 -8.20 0.55 -0.98
C ASN A 105 -9.31 1.31 -1.74
N ILE A 106 -10.05 2.19 -1.06
CA ILE A 106 -11.05 3.07 -1.69
C ILE A 106 -10.38 4.03 -2.68
N CYS A 107 -9.24 4.61 -2.32
CA CYS A 107 -8.45 5.44 -3.23
C CYS A 107 -8.07 4.68 -4.50
N GLY A 108 -7.58 3.44 -4.37
CA GLY A 108 -7.27 2.57 -5.51
C GLY A 108 -8.50 2.23 -6.37
N MET A 109 -9.67 2.11 -5.76
CA MET A 109 -10.93 1.89 -6.49
C MET A 109 -11.31 3.12 -7.31
N PHE A 110 -11.25 4.32 -6.72
CA PHE A 110 -11.51 5.56 -7.44
C PHE A 110 -10.53 5.78 -8.60
N THR A 111 -9.24 5.53 -8.40
CA THR A 111 -8.25 5.67 -9.49
C THR A 111 -8.49 4.68 -10.63
N SER A 112 -8.97 3.46 -10.33
CA SER A 112 -9.32 2.46 -11.34
C SER A 112 -10.52 2.87 -12.20
N LEU A 113 -11.42 3.72 -11.69
CA LEU A 113 -12.63 4.20 -12.40
C LEU A 113 -12.39 5.44 -13.27
N ILE A 114 -11.32 6.20 -13.03
CA ILE A 114 -11.04 7.50 -13.70
C ILE A 114 -10.37 7.31 -15.08
N ILE A 115 -10.12 6.07 -15.51
CA ILE A 115 -9.39 5.78 -16.76
C ILE A 115 -10.28 6.09 -17.99
N SER A 116 -9.97 7.18 -18.71
CA SER A 116 -10.47 7.40 -20.08
C SER A 116 -9.47 6.83 -21.10
N PRO A 117 -9.86 5.92 -22.00
CA PRO A 117 -8.93 5.30 -22.95
C PRO A 117 -8.37 6.27 -24.01
N GLU A 118 -8.95 7.45 -24.20
CA GLU A 118 -8.70 8.28 -25.38
C GLU A 118 -7.67 9.40 -25.18
N ASN A 119 -7.36 9.84 -23.95
CA ASN A 119 -6.47 10.98 -23.72
C ASN A 119 -5.61 10.85 -22.44
N VAL A 120 -4.34 10.49 -22.63
CA VAL A 120 -3.36 10.32 -21.54
C VAL A 120 -3.08 11.61 -20.78
N MET A 121 -3.00 12.75 -21.48
CA MET A 121 -2.74 14.05 -20.87
C MET A 121 -3.92 14.51 -20.01
N LEU A 122 -5.15 14.33 -20.49
CA LEU A 122 -6.36 14.63 -19.73
C LEU A 122 -6.43 13.76 -18.47
N ASN A 123 -6.17 12.45 -18.59
CA ASN A 123 -6.12 11.55 -17.44
C ASN A 123 -5.09 12.00 -16.41
N ALA A 124 -3.87 12.34 -16.84
CA ALA A 124 -2.82 12.81 -15.95
C ALA A 124 -3.24 14.09 -15.21
N LEU A 125 -3.80 15.07 -15.92
CA LEU A 125 -4.27 16.31 -15.32
C LEU A 125 -5.43 16.06 -14.33
N LEU A 126 -6.38 15.19 -14.67
CA LEU A 126 -7.44 14.78 -13.75
C LEU A 126 -6.88 14.13 -12.48
N TYR A 127 -5.93 13.20 -12.61
CA TYR A 127 -5.31 12.56 -11.45
C TYR A 127 -4.64 13.58 -10.53
N PHE A 128 -3.85 14.51 -11.06
CA PHE A 128 -3.17 15.50 -10.22
C PHE A 128 -4.14 16.51 -9.59
N CYS A 129 -5.13 17.00 -10.33
CA CYS A 129 -6.12 17.94 -9.81
C CYS A 129 -7.03 17.31 -8.74
N ILE A 130 -7.51 16.08 -8.96
CA ILE A 130 -8.30 15.35 -7.95
C ILE A 130 -7.46 15.07 -6.71
N SER A 131 -6.21 14.61 -6.89
CA SER A 131 -5.30 14.35 -5.78
C SER A 131 -5.04 15.60 -4.94
N LEU A 132 -4.83 16.76 -5.58
CA LEU A 132 -4.67 18.02 -4.90
C LEU A 132 -5.92 18.41 -4.10
N GLY A 133 -7.11 18.28 -4.69
CA GLY A 133 -8.38 18.52 -4.01
C GLY A 133 -8.56 17.63 -2.77
N VAL A 134 -8.30 16.33 -2.90
CA VAL A 134 -8.38 15.36 -1.80
C VAL A 134 -7.37 15.67 -0.69
N LEU A 135 -6.14 16.07 -1.03
CA LEU A 135 -5.13 16.47 -0.04
C LEU A 135 -5.52 17.74 0.72
N VAL A 136 -6.08 18.74 0.03
CA VAL A 136 -6.60 19.96 0.69
C VAL A 136 -7.72 19.60 1.67
N ILE A 137 -8.67 18.75 1.27
CA ILE A 137 -9.72 18.24 2.16
C ILE A 137 -9.09 17.52 3.35
N CYS A 138 -8.09 16.67 3.14
CA CYS A 138 -7.38 15.96 4.20
C CYS A 138 -6.77 16.92 5.25
N VAL A 139 -6.10 17.99 4.82
CA VAL A 139 -5.52 19.01 5.71
C VAL A 139 -6.61 19.71 6.52
N ILE A 140 -7.73 20.08 5.90
CA ILE A 140 -8.88 20.68 6.60
C ILE A 140 -9.47 19.71 7.62
N SER A 141 -9.68 18.44 7.23
CA SER A 141 -10.19 17.39 8.12
C SER A 141 -9.28 17.17 9.33
N LEU A 142 -7.95 17.20 9.17
CA LEU A 142 -7.01 17.14 10.30
C LEU A 142 -7.14 18.34 11.23
N GLY A 143 -7.32 19.54 10.68
CA GLY A 143 -7.56 20.76 11.47
C GLY A 143 -8.86 20.70 12.29
N VAL A 144 -9.88 20.02 11.79
CA VAL A 144 -11.12 19.74 12.55
C VAL A 144 -10.90 18.63 13.58
N LEU A 145 -10.20 17.55 13.21
CA LEU A 145 -9.96 16.39 14.07
C LEU A 145 -9.33 16.77 15.41
N VAL A 146 -8.30 17.61 15.40
CA VAL A 146 -7.58 18.03 16.64
C VAL A 146 -8.44 18.87 17.60
N LYS A 147 -9.56 19.41 17.12
CA LYS A 147 -10.52 20.17 17.93
C LYS A 147 -11.58 19.29 18.58
N LEU A 148 -11.76 18.05 18.11
CA LEU A 148 -12.80 17.16 18.62
C LEU A 148 -12.50 16.69 20.06
N PRO A 149 -13.49 16.70 20.98
CA PRO A 149 -13.31 16.18 22.34
C PRO A 149 -12.89 14.72 22.37
N TYR A 150 -13.43 13.90 21.46
CA TYR A 150 -13.11 12.49 21.32
C TYR A 150 -11.62 12.26 21.03
N TYR A 151 -11.06 13.02 20.07
CA TYR A 151 -9.63 12.99 19.75
C TYR A 151 -8.79 13.34 20.98
N ARG A 152 -9.12 14.45 21.65
CA ARG A 152 -8.36 14.91 22.83
C ARG A 152 -8.37 13.89 23.97
N HIS A 153 -9.50 13.21 24.18
CA HIS A 153 -9.63 12.19 25.21
C HIS A 153 -8.68 11.00 25.00
N TYR A 154 -8.69 10.39 23.81
CA TYR A 154 -7.84 9.23 23.52
C TYR A 154 -6.34 9.60 23.47
N MET A 155 -6.01 10.77 22.92
CA MET A 155 -4.64 11.26 22.92
C MET A 155 -4.10 11.46 24.34
N ALA A 156 -4.87 12.09 25.23
CA ALA A 156 -4.49 12.30 26.63
C ALA A 156 -4.35 10.96 27.39
N LYS A 157 -5.22 9.98 27.11
CA LYS A 157 -5.14 8.63 27.68
C LYS A 157 -3.86 7.92 27.25
N GLY A 158 -3.52 7.95 25.96
CA GLY A 158 -2.28 7.35 25.45
C GLY A 158 -1.03 8.03 26.01
N GLU A 159 -1.03 9.36 26.11
CA GLU A 159 0.05 10.14 26.70
C GLU A 159 0.26 9.80 28.18
N SER A 160 -0.82 9.69 28.95
CA SER A 160 -0.77 9.28 30.35
C SER A 160 -0.21 7.86 30.53
N ALA A 161 -0.54 6.93 29.64
CA ALA A 161 0.02 5.58 29.68
C ALA A 161 1.54 5.59 29.43
N ARG A 162 2.00 6.36 28.44
CA ARG A 162 3.43 6.50 28.13
C ARG A 162 4.23 7.18 29.25
N MET A 163 3.66 8.20 29.91
CA MET A 163 4.31 8.86 31.04
C MET A 163 4.49 7.91 32.24
N ARG A 164 3.49 7.08 32.55
CA ARG A 164 3.57 6.10 33.66
C ARG A 164 4.68 5.07 33.46
N ASP A 165 4.86 4.61 32.23
CA ASP A 165 5.84 3.55 31.90
C ASP A 165 7.18 4.11 31.38
N SER A 166 7.41 5.42 31.49
CA SER A 166 8.61 6.10 30.96
C SER A 166 8.90 5.76 29.48
N ALA A 167 7.84 5.67 28.67
CA ALA A 167 7.87 5.25 27.26
C ALA A 167 7.70 6.43 26.28
N GLU A 168 7.83 7.67 26.74
CA GLU A 168 7.79 8.87 25.89
C GLU A 168 9.05 9.01 25.02
N ASN A 169 10.21 8.70 25.61
CA ASN A 169 11.50 8.59 24.93
C ASN A 169 12.00 7.15 25.07
N PRO A 170 11.42 6.20 24.29
CA PRO A 170 11.69 4.79 24.46
C PRO A 170 13.17 4.45 24.23
N SER A 171 13.74 3.67 25.14
CA SER A 171 15.07 3.06 25.00
C SER A 171 15.05 1.96 23.94
N LEU A 172 16.23 1.57 23.43
CA LEU A 172 16.36 0.43 22.50
C LEU A 172 15.75 -0.87 23.06
N SER A 173 15.84 -1.07 24.38
CA SER A 173 15.21 -2.20 25.07
C SER A 173 13.70 -2.19 24.92
N GLN A 174 13.05 -1.04 25.09
CA GLN A 174 11.59 -0.91 24.99
C GLN A 174 11.10 -1.08 23.55
N TYR A 175 11.88 -0.63 22.55
CA TYR A 175 11.61 -0.96 21.15
C TYR A 175 11.65 -2.46 20.91
N TRP A 176 12.71 -3.13 21.38
CA TRP A 176 12.83 -4.58 21.23
C TRP A 176 11.71 -5.34 21.92
N GLU A 177 11.33 -4.91 23.14
CA GLU A 177 10.22 -5.49 23.88
C GLU A 177 8.89 -5.35 23.12
N CYS A 178 8.57 -4.15 22.63
CA CYS A 178 7.39 -3.90 21.80
C CYS A 178 7.36 -4.80 20.54
N LEU A 179 8.49 -4.90 19.85
CA LEU A 179 8.62 -5.77 18.67
C LEU A 179 8.45 -7.24 19.05
N SER A 180 8.97 -7.68 20.19
CA SER A 180 8.82 -9.06 20.67
C SER A 180 7.37 -9.43 20.98
N TYR A 181 6.55 -8.50 21.47
CA TYR A 181 5.11 -8.74 21.70
C TYR A 181 4.33 -8.85 20.38
N SER A 182 4.68 -8.03 19.40
CA SER A 182 3.91 -7.85 18.17
C SER A 182 4.45 -8.60 16.96
N TRP A 183 5.60 -9.30 17.07
CA TRP A 183 6.34 -9.85 15.92
C TRP A 183 5.48 -10.72 14.99
N VAL A 184 4.57 -11.54 15.53
CA VAL A 184 3.69 -12.41 14.74
C VAL A 184 2.76 -11.56 13.86
N GLN A 185 2.22 -10.46 14.40
CA GLN A 185 1.33 -9.57 13.64
C GLN A 185 2.11 -8.71 12.65
N LEU A 186 3.33 -8.29 12.99
CA LEU A 186 4.23 -7.62 12.06
C LEU A 186 4.60 -8.54 10.89
N PHE A 187 4.90 -9.82 11.16
CA PHE A 187 5.13 -10.83 10.14
C PHE A 187 3.87 -11.05 9.28
N ASN A 188 2.69 -11.17 9.89
CA ASN A 188 1.45 -11.32 9.15
C ASN A 188 1.24 -10.16 8.18
N ASN A 189 1.43 -8.93 8.67
CA ASN A 189 1.31 -7.73 7.87
C ASN A 189 2.31 -7.74 6.70
N PHE A 190 3.60 -7.95 7.00
CA PHE A 190 4.65 -8.07 5.99
C PHE A 190 4.31 -9.13 4.92
N PHE A 191 3.96 -10.34 5.34
CA PHE A 191 3.81 -11.47 4.44
C PHE A 191 2.57 -11.36 3.55
N VAL A 192 1.48 -10.79 4.08
CA VAL A 192 0.28 -10.43 3.30
C VAL A 192 0.66 -9.56 2.12
N TYR A 193 1.39 -8.47 2.36
CA TYR A 193 1.78 -7.54 1.29
C TYR A 193 2.90 -8.12 0.42
N PHE A 194 3.84 -8.88 0.98
CA PHE A 194 4.88 -9.57 0.20
C PHE A 194 4.29 -10.44 -0.91
N VAL A 195 3.42 -11.40 -0.55
CA VAL A 195 2.78 -12.29 -1.52
C VAL A 195 1.97 -11.49 -2.53
N THR A 196 1.16 -10.56 -2.03
CA THR A 196 0.25 -9.80 -2.89
C THR A 196 1.01 -8.95 -3.90
N LEU A 197 2.08 -8.26 -3.48
CA LEU A 197 2.82 -7.34 -4.33
C LEU A 197 3.91 -8.03 -5.17
N THR A 198 4.22 -9.31 -4.90
CA THR A 198 4.90 -10.16 -5.88
C THR A 198 4.02 -10.38 -7.11
N ILE A 199 2.71 -10.54 -6.91
CA ILE A 199 1.75 -10.89 -7.97
C ILE A 199 1.11 -9.63 -8.60
N PHE A 200 0.47 -8.79 -7.79
CA PHE A 200 -0.26 -7.61 -8.22
C PHE A 200 0.58 -6.33 -8.10
N PRO A 201 0.55 -5.42 -9.10
CA PRO A 201 -0.11 -5.57 -10.39
C PRO A 201 0.76 -6.31 -11.43
N ALA A 202 2.07 -6.44 -11.20
CA ALA A 202 3.05 -6.78 -12.24
C ALA A 202 2.77 -8.12 -12.95
N MET A 203 2.60 -9.23 -12.22
CA MET A 203 2.28 -10.51 -12.85
C MET A 203 0.87 -10.50 -13.45
N THR A 204 -0.09 -9.85 -12.79
CA THR A 204 -1.49 -9.82 -13.25
C THR A 204 -1.70 -9.02 -14.54
N ILE A 205 -0.92 -7.95 -14.79
CA ILE A 205 -0.96 -7.21 -16.07
C ILE A 205 -0.18 -7.92 -17.17
N GLU A 206 0.81 -8.73 -16.80
CA GLU A 206 1.55 -9.62 -17.70
C GLU A 206 0.83 -10.96 -17.90
N THR A 207 -0.41 -11.11 -17.43
CA THR A 207 -1.23 -12.31 -17.63
C THR A 207 -2.44 -11.96 -18.51
N PRO A 208 -2.27 -11.87 -19.83
CA PRO A 208 -3.38 -11.58 -20.73
C PRO A 208 -4.40 -12.73 -20.76
N TYR A 209 -5.61 -12.42 -21.24
CA TYR A 209 -6.61 -13.44 -21.55
C TYR A 209 -5.99 -14.56 -22.41
N TYR A 210 -6.25 -15.82 -22.02
CA TYR A 210 -5.73 -16.97 -22.77
C TYR A 210 -6.53 -17.15 -24.05
N GLN A 211 -5.87 -16.98 -25.19
CA GLN A 211 -6.46 -17.09 -26.51
C GLN A 211 -5.63 -18.04 -27.37
N ARG A 212 -6.27 -18.94 -28.11
CA ARG A 212 -5.55 -19.75 -29.10
C ARG A 212 -5.30 -18.91 -30.34
N LYS A 213 -4.19 -19.20 -31.01
CA LYS A 213 -3.77 -18.46 -32.19
C LYS A 213 -4.85 -18.53 -33.28
N GLY A 214 -5.45 -17.38 -33.61
CA GLY A 214 -6.47 -17.24 -34.65
C GLY A 214 -7.92 -17.15 -34.14
N ASP A 215 -8.16 -17.36 -32.85
CA ASP A 215 -9.50 -17.18 -32.28
C ASP A 215 -9.84 -15.68 -32.19
N PRO A 216 -11.11 -15.27 -32.30
CA PRO A 216 -11.54 -13.91 -31.96
C PRO A 216 -11.44 -13.65 -30.45
N TRP A 217 -11.52 -12.38 -30.04
CA TRP A 217 -11.59 -12.03 -28.61
C TRP A 217 -12.79 -12.70 -27.95
N GLY A 218 -12.55 -13.49 -26.91
CA GLY A 218 -13.57 -14.34 -26.27
C GLY A 218 -13.88 -14.02 -24.81
N SER A 219 -13.18 -13.05 -24.21
CA SER A 219 -13.42 -12.65 -22.82
C SER A 219 -14.70 -11.83 -22.69
N VAL A 220 -15.40 -11.99 -21.57
CA VAL A 220 -16.59 -11.19 -21.22
C VAL A 220 -16.25 -9.71 -21.06
N PHE A 221 -15.02 -9.39 -20.66
CA PHE A 221 -14.53 -8.02 -20.58
C PHE A 221 -13.98 -7.54 -21.93
N PRO A 222 -14.21 -6.28 -22.34
CA PRO A 222 -13.64 -5.72 -23.56
C PRO A 222 -12.10 -5.72 -23.53
N GLU A 223 -11.45 -5.96 -24.68
CA GLU A 223 -9.99 -6.06 -24.79
C GLU A 223 -9.26 -4.82 -24.22
N ASN A 224 -9.72 -3.63 -24.58
CA ASN A 224 -9.15 -2.36 -24.12
C ASN A 224 -9.35 -2.08 -22.63
N LEU A 225 -10.29 -2.77 -21.97
CA LEU A 225 -10.63 -2.60 -20.56
C LEU A 225 -10.31 -3.84 -19.72
N TYR A 226 -9.77 -4.91 -20.32
CA TYR A 226 -9.59 -6.19 -19.66
C TYR A 226 -8.77 -6.04 -18.37
N PHE A 227 -7.61 -5.38 -18.43
CA PHE A 227 -6.79 -5.15 -17.23
C PHE A 227 -7.41 -4.12 -16.27
N ALA A 228 -8.06 -3.08 -16.78
CA ALA A 228 -8.71 -2.08 -15.94
C ALA A 228 -9.80 -2.73 -15.07
N ILE A 229 -10.62 -3.61 -15.66
CA ILE A 229 -11.72 -4.29 -14.96
C ILE A 229 -11.21 -5.51 -14.19
N ASN A 230 -10.60 -6.47 -14.89
CA ASN A 230 -10.30 -7.79 -14.33
C ASN A 230 -9.12 -7.79 -13.36
N THR A 231 -8.21 -6.81 -13.48
CA THR A 231 -7.04 -6.67 -12.60
C THR A 231 -7.24 -5.55 -11.60
N PHE A 232 -7.32 -4.29 -12.04
CA PHE A 232 -7.27 -3.13 -11.13
C PHE A 232 -8.57 -2.91 -10.35
N LEU A 233 -9.72 -2.81 -11.03
CA LEU A 233 -11.00 -2.60 -10.38
C LEU A 233 -11.38 -3.79 -9.50
N ASN A 234 -11.25 -5.02 -10.02
CA ASN A 234 -11.47 -6.26 -9.28
C ASN A 234 -10.63 -6.29 -7.99
N PHE A 235 -9.31 -6.10 -8.09
CA PHE A 235 -8.44 -6.12 -6.91
C PHE A 235 -8.85 -5.05 -5.89
N ASN A 236 -9.02 -3.80 -6.30
CA ASN A 236 -9.33 -2.72 -5.36
C ASN A 236 -10.72 -2.87 -4.72
N LEU A 237 -11.72 -3.37 -5.46
CA LEU A 237 -13.04 -3.65 -4.94
C LEU A 237 -13.01 -4.73 -3.86
N PHE A 238 -12.44 -5.90 -4.16
CA PHE A 238 -12.42 -7.01 -3.21
C PHE A 238 -11.48 -6.75 -2.02
N ALA A 239 -10.36 -6.04 -2.22
CA ALA A 239 -9.52 -5.59 -1.11
C ALA A 239 -10.27 -4.61 -0.19
N THR A 240 -11.09 -3.71 -0.75
CA THR A 240 -11.95 -2.83 0.05
C THR A 240 -12.99 -3.61 0.84
N ILE A 241 -13.69 -4.55 0.19
CA ILE A 241 -14.67 -5.42 0.85
C ILE A 241 -14.01 -6.20 1.98
N GLY A 242 -12.87 -6.84 1.74
CA GLY A 242 -12.13 -7.58 2.76
C GLY A 242 -11.73 -6.69 3.94
N ALA A 243 -11.19 -5.50 3.67
CA ALA A 243 -10.80 -4.57 4.74
C ALA A 243 -12.01 -4.08 5.56
N LEU A 244 -13.16 -3.83 4.92
CA LEU A 244 -14.40 -3.47 5.61
C LEU A 244 -14.93 -4.63 6.46
N SER A 245 -14.92 -5.86 5.94
CA SER A 245 -15.38 -7.04 6.67
C SER A 245 -14.60 -7.27 7.97
N ALA A 246 -13.30 -6.97 7.98
CA ALA A 246 -12.44 -7.12 9.17
C ALA A 246 -12.85 -6.22 10.35
N ASN A 247 -13.58 -5.12 10.11
CA ASN A 247 -14.12 -4.28 11.20
C ASN A 247 -15.28 -4.94 11.94
N TYR A 248 -16.03 -5.82 11.27
CA TYR A 248 -17.23 -6.45 11.83
C TYR A 248 -16.98 -7.89 12.25
N ILE A 249 -16.13 -8.61 11.50
CA ILE A 249 -15.82 -10.02 11.70
C ILE A 249 -14.31 -10.14 11.89
N GLN A 250 -13.89 -10.42 13.12
CA GLN A 250 -12.49 -10.55 13.50
C GLN A 250 -12.11 -12.02 13.74
N MET A 251 -12.08 -12.79 12.64
CA MET A 251 -11.67 -14.19 12.65
C MET A 251 -10.65 -14.46 11.53
N PRO A 252 -9.59 -15.24 11.77
CA PRO A 252 -9.27 -15.99 12.98
C PRO A 252 -8.66 -15.12 14.08
N SER A 253 -8.57 -15.64 15.30
CA SER A 253 -7.94 -14.94 16.43
C SER A 253 -6.47 -14.54 16.14
N PRO A 254 -5.91 -13.55 16.87
CA PRO A 254 -4.52 -13.09 16.66
C PRO A 254 -3.48 -14.21 16.66
N ARG A 255 -3.70 -15.27 17.47
CA ARG A 255 -2.80 -16.42 17.58
C ARG A 255 -2.80 -17.33 16.35
N LEU A 256 -3.87 -17.31 15.56
CA LEU A 256 -4.10 -18.22 14.43
C LEU A 256 -4.01 -17.51 13.08
N LEU A 257 -3.97 -16.17 13.04
CA LEU A 257 -3.93 -15.38 11.80
C LEU A 257 -2.78 -15.75 10.85
N TRP A 258 -1.64 -16.18 11.40
CA TRP A 258 -0.48 -16.56 10.59
C TRP A 258 -0.75 -17.77 9.67
N ILE A 259 -1.67 -18.66 10.04
CA ILE A 259 -1.99 -19.86 9.25
C ILE A 259 -2.56 -19.48 7.87
N PRO A 260 -3.72 -18.78 7.77
CA PRO A 260 -4.24 -18.38 6.48
C PRO A 260 -3.34 -17.38 5.76
N VAL A 261 -2.55 -16.57 6.49
CA VAL A 261 -1.57 -15.66 5.89
C VAL A 261 -0.47 -16.44 5.17
N LEU A 262 0.10 -17.49 5.79
CA LEU A 262 1.10 -18.34 5.15
C LEU A 262 0.54 -19.09 3.94
N LEU A 263 -0.70 -19.57 4.01
CA LEU A 263 -1.36 -20.25 2.89
C LEU A 263 -1.45 -19.38 1.63
N ARG A 264 -1.37 -18.04 1.75
CA ARG A 264 -1.36 -17.15 0.58
C ARG A 264 -0.16 -17.40 -0.34
N ILE A 265 0.94 -18.00 0.15
CA ILE A 265 2.10 -18.33 -0.69
C ILE A 265 1.72 -19.17 -1.92
N PHE A 266 0.65 -19.98 -1.83
CA PHE A 266 0.15 -20.79 -2.93
C PHE A 266 -0.44 -19.98 -4.09
N PHE A 267 -0.79 -18.69 -3.89
CA PHE A 267 -1.16 -17.82 -5.00
C PHE A 267 0.00 -17.64 -5.99
N ILE A 268 1.26 -17.60 -5.53
CA ILE A 268 2.42 -17.36 -6.41
C ILE A 268 2.51 -18.45 -7.50
N PRO A 269 2.63 -19.75 -7.18
CA PRO A 269 2.67 -20.79 -8.19
C PRO A 269 1.36 -20.85 -8.99
N PHE A 270 0.19 -20.60 -8.38
CA PHE A 270 -1.07 -20.56 -9.11
C PHE A 270 -1.02 -19.54 -10.27
N PHE A 271 -0.60 -18.30 -9.99
CA PHE A 271 -0.50 -17.26 -11.02
C PHE A 271 0.64 -17.51 -12.02
N MET A 272 1.72 -18.18 -11.61
CA MET A 272 2.75 -18.64 -12.57
C MET A 272 2.18 -19.61 -13.62
N PHE A 273 1.26 -20.51 -13.20
CA PHE A 273 0.63 -21.50 -14.08
C PHE A 273 -0.65 -21.00 -14.79
N CYS A 274 -1.12 -19.79 -14.49
CA CYS A 274 -2.02 -19.03 -15.37
C CYS A 274 -1.29 -18.63 -16.66
N ASN A 275 -1.89 -17.81 -17.52
CA ASN A 275 -1.27 -17.31 -18.75
C ASN A 275 -0.23 -16.18 -18.50
N TYR A 276 0.58 -16.27 -17.44
CA TYR A 276 1.64 -15.29 -17.16
C TYR A 276 2.70 -15.27 -18.27
N GLN A 277 2.99 -14.11 -18.84
CA GLN A 277 3.91 -13.89 -19.95
C GLN A 277 4.91 -12.78 -19.58
N PRO A 278 6.03 -13.13 -18.92
CA PRO A 278 6.97 -12.14 -18.42
C PRO A 278 7.59 -11.30 -19.54
N ILE A 279 7.58 -9.97 -19.39
CA ILE A 279 8.13 -9.07 -20.41
C ILE A 279 9.63 -9.33 -20.59
N GLY A 280 10.07 -9.48 -21.84
CA GLY A 280 11.48 -9.68 -22.19
C GLY A 280 12.00 -11.09 -21.92
N LYS A 281 11.12 -12.06 -21.60
CA LYS A 281 11.49 -13.47 -21.43
C LYS A 281 10.55 -14.38 -22.22
N ILE A 282 11.09 -15.50 -22.69
CA ILE A 282 10.26 -16.57 -23.26
C ILE A 282 9.85 -17.48 -22.10
N ARG A 283 8.54 -17.64 -21.92
CA ARG A 283 8.01 -18.60 -20.96
C ARG A 283 8.22 -20.03 -21.47
N THR A 284 8.65 -20.91 -20.57
CA THR A 284 8.76 -22.35 -20.80
C THR A 284 7.71 -23.14 -19.99
N ALA A 285 7.24 -22.59 -18.87
CA ALA A 285 6.24 -23.23 -18.01
C ALA A 285 4.92 -23.50 -18.75
N VAL A 286 4.28 -24.64 -18.49
CA VAL A 286 2.96 -24.98 -19.08
C VAL A 286 1.86 -24.06 -18.55
N VAL A 287 0.88 -23.71 -19.38
CA VAL A 287 -0.36 -23.02 -18.95
C VAL A 287 -1.38 -24.07 -18.50
N ILE A 288 -1.58 -24.19 -17.20
CA ILE A 288 -2.55 -25.12 -16.59
C ILE A 288 -3.93 -24.47 -16.53
N PHE A 289 -4.00 -23.23 -16.05
CA PHE A 289 -5.26 -22.50 -15.87
C PHE A 289 -5.56 -21.62 -17.09
N GLN A 290 -6.25 -22.20 -18.07
CA GLN A 290 -6.59 -21.53 -19.34
C GLN A 290 -7.92 -20.77 -19.28
N ASN A 291 -8.86 -21.19 -18.43
CA ASN A 291 -10.15 -20.53 -18.31
C ASN A 291 -10.00 -19.20 -17.55
N GLU A 292 -10.52 -18.10 -18.13
CA GLU A 292 -10.46 -16.76 -17.56
C GLU A 292 -10.99 -16.68 -16.12
N TRP A 293 -12.01 -17.47 -15.79
CA TRP A 293 -12.64 -17.43 -14.48
C TRP A 293 -11.72 -17.94 -13.37
N TRP A 294 -10.80 -18.86 -13.66
CA TRP A 294 -9.79 -19.27 -12.68
C TRP A 294 -8.90 -18.09 -12.28
N PHE A 295 -8.45 -17.31 -13.27
CA PHE A 295 -7.66 -16.12 -13.02
C PHE A 295 -8.48 -15.06 -12.27
N THR A 296 -9.67 -14.73 -12.76
CA THR A 296 -10.56 -13.72 -12.15
C THR A 296 -10.88 -14.03 -10.70
N ILE A 297 -11.31 -15.27 -10.39
CA ILE A 297 -11.65 -15.70 -9.02
C ILE A 297 -10.42 -15.68 -8.13
N ALA A 298 -9.25 -16.07 -8.63
CA ALA A 298 -8.02 -16.01 -7.86
C ALA A 298 -7.60 -14.59 -7.55
N VAL A 299 -7.74 -13.64 -8.50
CA VAL A 299 -7.49 -12.20 -8.24
C VAL A 299 -8.45 -11.69 -7.17
N SER A 300 -9.75 -11.97 -7.28
CA SER A 300 -10.75 -11.55 -6.29
C SER A 300 -10.47 -12.14 -4.91
N THR A 301 -10.12 -13.43 -4.83
CA THR A 301 -9.83 -14.13 -3.57
C THR A 301 -8.54 -13.61 -2.94
N MET A 302 -7.48 -13.42 -3.74
CA MET A 302 -6.23 -12.85 -3.29
C MET A 302 -6.42 -11.42 -2.77
N ALA A 303 -7.23 -10.61 -3.47
CA ALA A 303 -7.55 -9.24 -3.07
C ALA A 303 -8.37 -9.19 -1.78
N LEU A 304 -9.44 -9.99 -1.69
CA LEU A 304 -10.28 -10.09 -0.49
C LEU A 304 -9.47 -10.54 0.72
N THR A 305 -8.65 -11.57 0.58
CA THR A 305 -7.75 -12.04 1.65
C THR A 305 -6.63 -11.04 1.96
N CYS A 306 -6.17 -10.25 0.99
CA CYS A 306 -5.22 -9.16 1.22
C CYS A 306 -5.83 -8.10 2.13
N GLY A 307 -7.00 -7.59 1.74
CA GLY A 307 -7.73 -6.60 2.51
C GLY A 307 -8.03 -7.13 3.90
N TYR A 308 -8.67 -8.30 3.99
CA TYR A 308 -9.13 -8.86 5.25
C TYR A 308 -7.98 -9.21 6.21
N PHE A 309 -6.99 -10.00 5.79
CA PHE A 309 -5.89 -10.41 6.69
C PHE A 309 -4.91 -9.29 6.98
N GLY A 310 -4.67 -8.37 6.03
CA GLY A 310 -3.89 -7.16 6.28
C GLY A 310 -4.56 -6.26 7.33
N SER A 311 -5.88 -6.09 7.22
CA SER A 311 -6.68 -5.37 8.20
C SER A 311 -6.66 -6.02 9.58
N LEU A 312 -6.84 -7.35 9.68
CA LEU A 312 -6.73 -8.05 10.97
C LEU A 312 -5.34 -7.90 11.59
N ALA A 313 -4.26 -7.99 10.81
CA ALA A 313 -2.92 -7.80 11.32
C ALA A 313 -2.72 -6.39 11.92
N LEU A 314 -3.28 -5.36 11.27
CA LEU A 314 -3.24 -3.97 11.75
C LEU A 314 -4.10 -3.72 12.99
N ILE A 315 -5.27 -4.36 13.10
CA ILE A 315 -6.13 -4.32 14.29
C ILE A 315 -5.42 -5.01 15.46
N TYR A 316 -4.82 -6.18 15.20
CA TYR A 316 -4.25 -7.01 16.24
C TYR A 316 -2.91 -6.48 16.77
N THR A 317 -2.09 -5.84 15.93
CA THR A 317 -0.76 -5.35 16.33
C THR A 317 -0.77 -4.46 17.60
N PRO A 318 -1.59 -3.40 17.70
CA PRO A 318 -1.66 -2.59 18.92
C PRO A 318 -2.43 -3.25 20.05
N SER A 319 -3.29 -4.24 19.77
CA SER A 319 -4.09 -4.93 20.79
C SER A 319 -3.28 -5.94 21.61
N VAL A 320 -2.15 -6.42 21.08
CA VAL A 320 -1.29 -7.41 21.75
C VAL A 320 -0.13 -6.79 22.52
N VAL A 321 -0.04 -5.46 22.56
CA VAL A 321 1.00 -4.73 23.30
C VAL A 321 0.39 -3.90 24.43
N PRO A 322 1.16 -3.58 25.49
CA PRO A 322 0.76 -2.60 26.50
C PRO A 322 0.42 -1.23 25.88
N ALA A 323 -0.48 -0.48 26.52
CA ALA A 323 -0.93 0.83 26.04
C ALA A 323 0.23 1.83 25.82
N SER A 324 1.30 1.73 26.60
CA SER A 324 2.53 2.53 26.45
C SER A 324 3.27 2.25 25.13
N TYR A 325 3.13 1.05 24.58
CA TYR A 325 3.81 0.61 23.34
C TYR A 325 2.94 0.68 22.09
N GLN A 326 1.64 0.99 22.21
CA GLN A 326 0.70 1.03 21.08
C GLN A 326 1.20 1.92 19.94
N LYS A 327 1.64 3.14 20.23
CA LYS A 327 2.21 4.05 19.22
C LYS A 327 3.41 3.46 18.48
N ILE A 328 4.35 2.84 19.20
CA ILE A 328 5.53 2.20 18.62
C ILE A 328 5.11 1.02 17.73
N SER A 329 4.16 0.21 18.20
CA SER A 329 3.64 -0.94 17.46
C SER A 329 2.94 -0.53 16.16
N GLY A 330 2.19 0.58 16.15
CA GLY A 330 1.58 1.14 14.95
C GLY A 330 2.61 1.59 13.91
N MET A 331 3.64 2.32 14.35
CA MET A 331 4.75 2.70 13.49
C MET A 331 5.48 1.46 12.94
N ALA A 332 5.75 0.46 13.76
CA ALA A 332 6.36 -0.81 13.34
C ALA A 332 5.48 -1.56 12.33
N ALA A 333 4.16 -1.57 12.53
CA ALA A 333 3.21 -2.18 11.60
C ALA A 333 3.28 -1.53 10.22
N SER A 334 3.33 -0.20 10.17
CA SER A 334 3.47 0.54 8.90
C SER A 334 4.79 0.21 8.18
N ILE A 335 5.89 0.06 8.92
CA ILE A 335 7.19 -0.37 8.36
C ILE A 335 7.10 -1.80 7.82
N ALA A 336 6.51 -2.73 8.57
CA ALA A 336 6.32 -4.10 8.14
C ALA A 336 5.49 -4.20 6.85
N LEU A 337 4.42 -3.41 6.75
CA LEU A 337 3.61 -3.27 5.54
C LEU A 337 4.48 -2.81 4.35
N MET A 338 5.22 -1.71 4.50
CA MET A 338 6.01 -1.13 3.41
C MET A 338 7.21 -2.00 3.02
N LEU A 339 7.82 -2.70 3.97
CA LEU A 339 8.80 -3.75 3.68
C LEU A 339 8.19 -4.89 2.88
N GLY A 340 6.97 -5.32 3.23
CA GLY A 340 6.23 -6.33 2.47
C GLY A 340 6.04 -5.90 1.01
N ILE A 341 5.63 -4.65 0.79
CA ILE A 341 5.51 -4.06 -0.55
C ILE A 341 6.87 -4.04 -1.28
N LEU A 342 7.92 -3.50 -0.65
CA LEU A 342 9.26 -3.39 -1.25
C LEU A 342 9.82 -4.76 -1.63
N CYS A 343 9.77 -5.73 -0.72
CA CYS A 343 10.24 -7.10 -0.95
C CYS A 343 9.39 -7.81 -2.00
N GLY A 344 8.06 -7.66 -1.94
CA GLY A 344 7.13 -8.28 -2.89
C GLY A 344 7.42 -7.85 -4.33
N VAL A 345 7.46 -6.54 -4.59
CA VAL A 345 7.78 -5.97 -5.90
C VAL A 345 9.20 -6.31 -6.36
N SER A 346 10.15 -6.44 -5.43
CA SER A 346 11.52 -6.88 -5.74
C SER A 346 11.58 -8.35 -6.15
N PHE A 347 10.61 -9.16 -5.72
CA PHE A 347 10.58 -10.61 -5.96
C PHE A 347 9.90 -11.00 -7.27
N THR A 348 9.04 -10.15 -7.85
CA THR A 348 8.40 -10.41 -9.16
C THR A 348 9.40 -10.81 -10.27
N PRO A 349 10.55 -10.13 -10.46
CA PRO A 349 11.52 -10.54 -11.49
C PRO A 349 12.16 -11.91 -11.23
N VAL A 350 12.22 -12.35 -9.98
CA VAL A 350 12.68 -13.70 -9.60
C VAL A 350 11.66 -14.72 -10.12
N ILE A 351 10.37 -14.49 -9.85
CA ILE A 351 9.27 -15.34 -10.37
C ILE A 351 9.24 -15.37 -11.90
N ALA A 352 9.44 -14.22 -12.55
CA ALA A 352 9.60 -14.14 -14.00
C ALA A 352 10.75 -15.02 -14.52
N THR A 353 11.87 -15.07 -13.78
CA THR A 353 13.02 -15.92 -14.13
C THR A 353 12.69 -17.39 -13.95
N ILE A 354 12.04 -17.77 -12.85
CA ILE A 354 11.65 -19.17 -12.61
C ILE A 354 10.68 -19.64 -13.70
N THR A 355 9.69 -18.84 -14.05
CA THR A 355 8.68 -19.16 -15.09
C THR A 355 9.30 -19.37 -16.49
N ALA A 356 10.43 -18.71 -16.77
CA ALA A 356 11.17 -18.83 -18.02
C ALA A 356 12.18 -20.00 -18.06
N ASN A 357 12.38 -20.70 -16.94
CA ASN A 357 13.32 -21.82 -16.83
C ASN A 357 12.67 -23.12 -16.31
N LEU A 358 11.34 -23.14 -16.18
CA LEU A 358 10.52 -24.31 -15.82
C LEU A 358 10.11 -25.07 -17.08
#